data_AF-A0A094FMW1-F1
#
_entry.id   AF-A0A094FMW1-F1
#
_cell.length_a   1.000
_cell.length_b   1.000
_cell.length_c   1.000
_cell.angle_alpha   90.00
_cell.angle_beta   90.00
_cell.angle_gamma   90.00
#
_symmetry.space_group_name_H-M   'P 1'
#
loop_
_entity.id
_entity.type
_entity.pdbx_description
1 polymer ?
#
loop_
_entity_poly.entity_id
_entity_poly.type
_entity_poly.pdbx_seq_one_letter_code
_entity_poly.pdbx_strand_id
1 'polypeptide(L)'
;MADFAGIAKQFTDFYYNQFDSDRSQLAPLYRDNSMLTFESAAVAGAGPIVEKLASLPFAKVKHQVSTLDAQPVEGGGIIILVTGALLVDEEQRPMNYSQCFQLLPDGAGSYFIFNDIFKLVFAPEPVIILKQPKLSIALSAASTENLNNSEYWQDGHREGHQKPDEPMLTHYCDSHRYPIAFKEISNDDDRRGIRHEEFQYIRAMVRDSLLDTLQAGLVRPEKLNTQHASEETGVVCIFLCFALGIANMFHLSIVILFSALCLVSSFIIIFIEIPLLMRVCPTSSTFDSFMQRFTTNYMRALIYFAMAAIQWISIAAGITSLIAAAALLTITAALYALAGVKGQAFTGSKTLGGQGVAQMIV
;
A
#
# COMPACT_ATOMS: atom_id res chain seq x y z
N MET A 1 -22.09 -32.95 2.72
CA MET A 1 -21.56 -31.88 1.85
C MET A 1 -20.29 -32.40 1.22
N ALA A 2 -20.11 -32.23 -0.09
CA ALA A 2 -18.82 -32.49 -0.73
C ALA A 2 -17.75 -31.58 -0.10
N ASP A 3 -16.51 -32.06 0.00
CA ASP A 3 -15.38 -31.31 0.54
C ASP A 3 -14.95 -30.20 -0.45
N PHE A 4 -15.74 -29.13 -0.51
CA PHE A 4 -15.52 -28.01 -1.42
C PHE A 4 -14.19 -27.30 -1.14
N ALA A 5 -13.74 -27.26 0.11
CA ALA A 5 -12.49 -26.63 0.50
C ALA A 5 -11.28 -27.44 -0.01
N GLY A 6 -11.33 -28.76 0.13
CA GLY A 6 -10.33 -29.66 -0.45
C GLY A 6 -10.26 -29.56 -1.97
N ILE A 7 -11.41 -29.54 -2.65
CA ILE A 7 -11.50 -29.37 -4.11
C ILE A 7 -10.95 -28.01 -4.54
N ALA A 8 -11.33 -26.92 -3.85
CA ALA A 8 -10.84 -25.58 -4.15
C ALA A 8 -9.31 -25.49 -4.05
N LYS A 9 -8.73 -26.04 -2.97
CA LYS A 9 -7.27 -26.07 -2.81
C LYS A 9 -6.59 -26.85 -3.95
N GLN A 10 -7.08 -28.05 -4.28
CA GLN A 10 -6.51 -28.87 -5.36
C GLN A 10 -6.62 -28.17 -6.71
N PHE A 11 -7.78 -27.57 -6.99
CA PHE A 11 -8.00 -26.78 -8.20
C PHE A 11 -7.01 -25.61 -8.29
N THR A 12 -6.88 -24.82 -7.22
CA THR A 12 -5.99 -23.66 -7.20
C THR A 12 -4.52 -24.06 -7.39
N ASP A 13 -4.07 -25.12 -6.69
CA ASP A 13 -2.71 -25.65 -6.85
C ASP A 13 -2.49 -26.13 -8.30
N PHE A 14 -3.45 -26.83 -8.89
CA PHE A 14 -3.37 -27.30 -10.29
C PHE A 14 -3.34 -26.13 -11.28
N TYR A 15 -4.30 -25.21 -11.17
CA TYR A 15 -4.48 -24.09 -12.10
C TYR A 15 -3.21 -23.23 -12.19
N TYR A 16 -2.67 -22.78 -11.06
CA TYR A 16 -1.49 -21.91 -11.07
C TYR A 16 -0.21 -22.65 -11.47
N ASN A 17 -0.04 -23.91 -11.07
CA ASN A 17 1.12 -24.69 -11.54
C ASN A 17 1.07 -24.91 -13.06
N GLN A 18 -0.12 -25.18 -13.61
CA GLN A 18 -0.29 -25.32 -15.05
C GLN A 18 -0.11 -23.98 -15.77
N PHE A 19 -0.63 -22.88 -15.23
CA PHE A 19 -0.46 -21.53 -15.78
C PHE A 19 1.01 -21.12 -15.85
N ASP A 20 1.76 -21.35 -14.77
CA ASP A 20 3.19 -21.03 -14.65
C ASP A 20 4.05 -21.86 -15.61
N SER A 21 3.64 -23.10 -15.89
CA SER A 21 4.40 -24.05 -16.71
C SER A 21 4.07 -23.94 -18.20
N ASP A 22 2.79 -24.08 -18.55
CA ASP A 22 2.27 -23.97 -19.90
C ASP A 22 0.77 -23.66 -19.86
N ARG A 23 0.45 -22.37 -20.00
CA ARG A 23 -0.93 -21.86 -19.98
C ARG A 23 -1.78 -22.31 -21.17
N SER A 24 -1.19 -22.84 -22.25
CA SER A 24 -1.97 -23.40 -23.36
C SER A 24 -2.75 -24.66 -22.98
N GLN A 25 -2.29 -25.36 -21.94
CA GLN A 25 -2.93 -26.58 -21.41
C GLN A 25 -4.09 -26.29 -20.45
N LEU A 26 -4.48 -25.03 -20.26
CA LEU A 26 -5.65 -24.68 -19.44
C LEU A 26 -6.98 -24.89 -20.17
N ALA A 27 -6.96 -25.12 -21.49
CA ALA A 27 -8.17 -25.30 -22.31
C ALA A 27 -9.18 -26.32 -21.73
N PRO A 28 -8.78 -27.50 -21.20
CA PRO A 28 -9.71 -28.49 -20.66
C PRO A 28 -10.46 -28.03 -19.40
N LEU A 29 -9.99 -26.98 -18.73
CA LEU A 29 -10.66 -26.43 -17.54
C LEU A 29 -11.86 -25.53 -17.90
N TYR A 30 -11.94 -25.07 -19.15
CA TYR A 30 -13.01 -24.20 -19.64
C TYR A 30 -13.99 -24.96 -20.53
N ARG A 31 -15.16 -24.36 -20.78
CA ARG A 31 -16.24 -24.83 -21.65
C ARG A 31 -16.70 -23.69 -22.55
N ASP A 32 -17.58 -23.97 -23.50
CA ASP A 32 -18.11 -22.96 -24.43
C ASP A 32 -18.94 -21.87 -23.73
N ASN A 33 -19.51 -22.19 -22.57
CA ASN A 33 -20.25 -21.25 -21.72
C ASN A 33 -19.39 -20.59 -20.62
N SER A 34 -18.08 -20.82 -20.61
CA SER A 34 -17.18 -20.16 -19.67
C SER A 34 -16.94 -18.69 -20.02
N MET A 35 -16.67 -17.87 -19.02
CA MET A 35 -16.32 -16.46 -19.21
C MET A 35 -15.10 -16.07 -18.38
N LEU A 36 -14.13 -15.43 -19.02
CA LEU A 36 -12.98 -14.76 -18.40
C LEU A 36 -13.19 -13.25 -18.43
N THR A 37 -12.95 -12.56 -17.32
CA THR A 37 -12.73 -11.11 -17.27
C THR A 37 -11.31 -10.84 -16.82
N PHE A 38 -10.47 -10.31 -17.70
CA PHE A 38 -9.06 -10.00 -17.40
C PHE A 38 -8.83 -8.50 -17.50
N GLU A 39 -8.42 -7.85 -16.40
CA GLU A 39 -8.19 -6.39 -16.35
C GLU A 39 -9.39 -5.55 -16.86
N SER A 40 -10.62 -6.04 -16.62
CA SER A 40 -11.89 -5.46 -17.10
C SER A 40 -12.30 -5.79 -18.54
N ALA A 41 -11.52 -6.57 -19.29
CA ALA A 41 -11.92 -7.06 -20.61
C ALA A 41 -12.51 -8.47 -20.52
N ALA A 42 -13.77 -8.63 -20.95
CA ALA A 42 -14.47 -9.91 -20.94
C ALA A 42 -14.26 -10.70 -22.24
N VAL A 43 -14.10 -12.03 -22.11
CA VAL A 43 -13.95 -12.99 -23.20
C VAL A 43 -14.75 -14.25 -22.84
N ALA A 44 -15.51 -14.78 -23.79
CA ALA A 44 -16.34 -15.97 -23.58
C ALA A 44 -15.88 -17.15 -24.45
N GLY A 45 -16.04 -18.36 -23.91
CA GLY A 45 -15.71 -19.62 -24.57
C GLY A 45 -14.27 -20.08 -24.38
N ALA A 46 -14.06 -21.39 -24.30
CA ALA A 46 -12.76 -22.00 -23.98
C ALA A 46 -11.63 -21.59 -24.94
N GLY A 47 -11.89 -21.61 -26.26
CA GLY A 47 -10.88 -21.23 -27.27
C GLY A 47 -10.40 -19.78 -27.11
N PRO A 48 -11.29 -18.77 -27.17
CA PRO A 48 -10.94 -17.38 -26.97
C PRO A 48 -10.28 -17.08 -25.62
N ILE A 49 -10.69 -17.75 -24.55
CA ILE A 49 -10.07 -17.62 -23.22
C ILE A 49 -8.60 -18.04 -23.28
N VAL A 50 -8.29 -19.21 -23.82
CA VAL A 50 -6.91 -19.73 -23.88
C VAL A 50 -6.05 -18.87 -24.81
N GLU A 51 -6.61 -18.37 -25.92
CA GLU A 51 -5.94 -17.40 -26.79
C GLU A 51 -5.61 -16.10 -26.04
N LYS A 52 -6.56 -15.59 -25.23
CA LYS A 52 -6.32 -14.42 -24.38
C LYS A 52 -5.22 -14.66 -23.36
N LEU A 53 -5.18 -15.84 -22.71
CA LEU A 53 -4.14 -16.19 -21.74
C LEU A 53 -2.76 -16.35 -22.42
N ALA A 54 -2.71 -16.98 -23.60
CA ALA A 54 -1.50 -17.17 -24.38
C ALA A 54 -0.92 -15.86 -24.95
N SER A 55 -1.76 -14.89 -25.26
CA SER A 55 -1.35 -13.58 -25.81
C SER A 55 -0.82 -12.58 -24.77
N LEU A 56 -0.82 -12.93 -23.47
CA LEU A 56 -0.31 -12.04 -22.44
C LEU A 56 1.21 -11.81 -22.63
N PRO A 57 1.69 -10.56 -22.50
CA PRO A 57 3.03 -10.15 -22.94
C PRO A 57 4.14 -10.52 -21.95
N PHE A 58 4.22 -11.80 -21.56
CA PHE A 58 5.27 -12.33 -20.70
C PHE A 58 5.56 -13.80 -20.99
N ALA A 59 6.85 -14.16 -20.90
CA ALA A 59 7.31 -15.51 -21.22
C ALA A 59 7.21 -16.44 -20.00
N LYS A 60 7.64 -15.97 -18.83
CA LYS A 60 7.57 -16.71 -17.56
C LYS A 60 6.71 -15.95 -16.56
N VAL A 61 5.99 -16.69 -15.74
CA VAL A 61 5.29 -16.14 -14.59
C VAL A 61 5.39 -17.13 -13.44
N LYS A 62 5.46 -16.61 -12.22
CA LYS A 62 5.35 -17.41 -11.01
C LYS A 62 4.25 -16.83 -10.13
N HIS A 63 3.19 -17.59 -9.93
CA HIS A 63 2.15 -17.23 -8.96
C HIS A 63 2.55 -17.68 -7.55
N GLN A 64 2.33 -16.80 -6.59
CA GLN A 64 2.42 -17.06 -5.15
C GLN A 64 1.06 -16.74 -4.53
N VAL A 65 0.35 -17.78 -4.12
CA VAL A 65 -0.93 -17.66 -3.43
C VAL A 65 -0.70 -17.22 -1.97
N SER A 66 -1.37 -16.16 -1.55
CA SER A 66 -1.32 -15.64 -0.17
C SER A 66 -2.54 -16.09 0.63
N THR A 67 -3.74 -15.93 0.06
CA THR A 67 -4.99 -16.41 0.66
C THR A 67 -5.85 -17.14 -0.38
N LEU A 68 -6.63 -18.10 0.12
CA LEU A 68 -7.64 -18.83 -0.64
C LEU A 68 -8.86 -18.98 0.26
N ASP A 69 -9.97 -18.42 -0.19
CA ASP A 69 -11.26 -18.50 0.48
C ASP A 69 -12.26 -19.15 -0.47
N ALA A 70 -13.01 -20.15 -0.01
CA ALA A 70 -13.94 -20.90 -0.85
C ALA A 70 -15.32 -21.01 -0.17
N GLN A 71 -16.37 -20.99 -0.98
CA GLN A 71 -17.75 -21.20 -0.52
C GLN A 71 -18.50 -22.12 -1.50
N PRO A 72 -19.41 -22.97 -1.01
CA PRO A 72 -20.30 -23.73 -1.89
C PRO A 72 -21.34 -22.81 -2.52
N VAL A 73 -21.70 -23.10 -3.77
CA VAL A 73 -22.77 -22.44 -4.52
C VAL A 73 -23.92 -23.43 -4.74
N GLU A 74 -25.14 -22.92 -4.92
CA GLU A 74 -26.29 -23.74 -5.29
C GLU A 74 -26.00 -24.58 -6.56
N GLY A 75 -26.59 -25.78 -6.65
CA GLY A 75 -26.33 -26.70 -7.75
C GLY A 75 -24.99 -27.45 -7.66
N GLY A 76 -24.29 -27.38 -6.53
CA GLY A 76 -23.04 -28.11 -6.30
C GLY A 76 -21.79 -27.42 -6.84
N GLY A 77 -21.91 -26.15 -7.21
CA GLY A 77 -20.77 -25.31 -7.60
C GLY A 77 -19.92 -24.84 -6.41
N ILE A 78 -18.79 -24.21 -6.72
CA ILE A 78 -17.85 -23.67 -5.73
C ILE A 78 -17.39 -22.29 -6.21
N ILE A 79 -17.46 -21.27 -5.37
CA ILE A 79 -16.81 -19.98 -5.62
C ILE A 79 -15.51 -19.91 -4.82
N ILE A 80 -14.45 -19.44 -5.45
CA ILE A 80 -13.09 -19.40 -4.90
C ILE A 80 -12.55 -17.99 -5.12
N LEU A 81 -12.15 -17.32 -4.04
CA LEU A 81 -11.40 -16.07 -4.10
C LEU A 81 -9.95 -16.35 -3.72
N VAL A 82 -9.04 -15.97 -4.62
CA VAL A 82 -7.60 -16.05 -4.42
C VAL A 82 -7.04 -14.64 -4.36
N THR A 83 -6.19 -14.39 -3.35
CA THR A 83 -5.30 -13.22 -3.36
C THR A 83 -3.86 -13.69 -3.32
N GLY A 84 -2.98 -12.97 -4.00
CA GLY A 84 -1.59 -13.38 -4.10
C GLY A 84 -0.71 -12.33 -4.75
N ALA A 85 0.50 -12.77 -5.06
CA ALA A 85 1.47 -12.02 -5.86
C ALA A 85 1.91 -12.85 -7.06
N LEU A 86 2.21 -12.20 -8.17
CA LEU A 86 2.82 -12.81 -9.33
C LEU A 86 4.14 -12.13 -9.65
N LEU A 87 5.14 -12.92 -10.01
CA LEU A 87 6.42 -12.45 -10.54
C LEU A 87 6.46 -12.78 -12.01
N VAL A 88 6.80 -11.79 -12.84
CA VAL A 88 6.82 -11.91 -14.28
C VAL A 88 8.26 -11.91 -14.77
N ASP A 89 8.61 -12.84 -15.65
CA ASP A 89 9.94 -12.99 -16.23
C ASP A 89 11.06 -13.03 -15.18
N GLU A 90 12.05 -12.12 -15.28
CA GLU A 90 13.12 -11.91 -14.29
C GLU A 90 12.88 -10.65 -13.44
N GLU A 91 11.67 -10.10 -13.49
CA GLU A 91 11.32 -8.90 -12.74
C GLU A 91 11.30 -9.19 -11.24
N GLN A 92 12.06 -8.40 -10.48
CA GLN A 92 12.14 -8.56 -9.03
C GLN A 92 10.96 -7.95 -8.27
N ARG A 93 10.05 -7.25 -8.98
CA ARG A 93 8.88 -6.61 -8.36
C ARG A 93 7.67 -7.53 -8.48
N PRO A 94 7.26 -8.20 -7.38
CA PRO A 94 5.99 -8.93 -7.37
C PRO A 94 4.83 -7.95 -7.53
N MET A 95 3.87 -8.31 -8.38
CA MET A 95 2.61 -7.59 -8.54
C MET A 95 1.51 -8.33 -7.79
N ASN A 96 0.77 -7.62 -6.94
CA ASN A 96 -0.36 -8.22 -6.24
C ASN A 96 -1.51 -8.45 -7.22
N TYR A 97 -2.27 -9.51 -7.00
CA TYR A 97 -3.46 -9.82 -7.78
C TYR A 97 -4.58 -10.37 -6.90
N SER A 98 -5.80 -10.24 -7.41
CA SER A 98 -6.99 -10.92 -6.92
C SER A 98 -7.63 -11.66 -8.09
N GLN A 99 -7.97 -12.92 -7.88
CA GLN A 99 -8.65 -13.73 -8.87
C GLN A 99 -9.82 -14.49 -8.26
N CYS A 100 -10.97 -14.46 -8.92
CA CYS A 100 -12.17 -15.15 -8.49
C CYS A 100 -12.54 -16.22 -9.52
N PHE A 101 -12.78 -17.45 -9.06
CA PHE A 101 -13.25 -18.55 -9.89
C PHE A 101 -14.62 -19.01 -9.40
N GLN A 102 -15.50 -19.32 -10.35
CA GLN A 102 -16.70 -20.08 -10.09
C GLN A 102 -16.60 -21.42 -10.81
N LEU A 103 -16.53 -22.51 -10.06
CA LEU A 103 -16.54 -23.87 -10.56
C LEU A 103 -17.96 -24.41 -10.59
N LEU A 104 -18.33 -25.08 -11.68
CA LEU A 104 -19.58 -25.84 -11.78
C LEU A 104 -19.27 -27.32 -12.05
N PRO A 105 -20.09 -28.24 -11.54
CA PRO A 105 -19.94 -29.66 -11.86
C PRO A 105 -20.24 -29.91 -13.33
N ASP A 106 -19.48 -30.81 -13.96
CA ASP A 106 -19.67 -31.19 -15.37
C ASP A 106 -20.68 -32.33 -15.58
N GLY A 107 -21.27 -32.84 -14.49
CA GLY A 107 -22.20 -33.98 -14.49
C GLY A 107 -21.52 -35.36 -14.56
N ALA A 108 -20.21 -35.42 -14.81
CA ALA A 108 -19.40 -36.65 -14.84
C ALA A 108 -18.56 -36.84 -13.55
N GLY A 109 -18.79 -36.00 -12.54
CA GLY A 109 -18.07 -36.02 -11.27
C GLY A 109 -16.81 -35.15 -11.26
N SER A 110 -16.58 -34.34 -12.30
CA SER A 110 -15.52 -33.33 -12.34
C SER A 110 -16.09 -31.91 -12.30
N TYR A 111 -15.20 -30.93 -12.32
CA TYR A 111 -15.54 -29.50 -12.30
C TYR A 111 -14.94 -28.80 -13.52
N PHE A 112 -15.59 -27.72 -13.94
CA PHE A 112 -15.05 -26.78 -14.93
C PHE A 112 -15.23 -25.35 -14.44
N ILE A 113 -14.42 -24.43 -14.99
CA ILE A 113 -14.46 -23.01 -14.66
C ILE A 113 -15.60 -22.37 -15.45
N PHE A 114 -16.65 -21.94 -14.78
CA PHE A 114 -17.75 -21.19 -15.38
C PHE A 114 -17.43 -19.70 -15.46
N ASN A 115 -16.96 -19.10 -14.37
CA ASN A 115 -16.49 -17.71 -14.35
C ASN A 115 -15.04 -17.64 -13.83
N ASP A 116 -14.25 -16.78 -14.46
CA ASP A 116 -12.88 -16.43 -14.07
C ASP A 116 -12.74 -14.90 -14.14
N ILE A 117 -12.41 -14.25 -13.02
CA ILE A 117 -12.26 -12.79 -12.95
C ILE A 117 -10.89 -12.49 -12.35
N PHE A 118 -10.01 -11.90 -13.15
CA PHE A 118 -8.66 -11.55 -12.76
C PHE A 118 -8.45 -10.03 -12.74
N LYS A 119 -7.86 -9.54 -11.65
CA LYS A 119 -7.43 -8.15 -11.49
C LYS A 119 -6.08 -8.05 -10.78
N LEU A 120 -5.18 -7.28 -11.36
CA LEU A 120 -4.01 -6.74 -10.68
C LEU A 120 -4.47 -5.73 -9.63
N VAL A 121 -3.88 -5.86 -8.45
CA VAL A 121 -4.08 -4.95 -7.32
C VAL A 121 -2.87 -4.05 -7.26
N PHE A 122 -3.00 -2.87 -7.87
CA PHE A 122 -2.00 -1.83 -7.76
C PHE A 122 -2.12 -1.19 -6.38
N ALA A 123 -1.02 -1.15 -5.62
CA ALA A 123 -0.91 -0.16 -4.57
C ALA A 123 -1.09 1.21 -5.22
N PRO A 124 -1.86 2.15 -4.61
CA PRO A 124 -1.87 3.51 -5.12
C PRO A 124 -0.42 3.99 -5.14
N GLU A 125 0.11 4.24 -6.33
CA GLU A 125 1.34 5.01 -6.44
C GLU A 125 1.08 6.30 -5.65
N PRO A 126 2.00 6.76 -4.79
CA PRO A 126 1.86 8.08 -4.22
C PRO A 126 1.74 9.01 -5.42
N VAL A 127 0.57 9.63 -5.57
CA VAL A 127 0.37 10.66 -6.58
C VAL A 127 1.39 11.73 -6.23
N ILE A 128 2.56 11.69 -6.88
CA ILE A 128 3.45 12.84 -6.95
C ILE A 128 2.62 13.83 -7.73
N ILE A 129 1.89 14.68 -7.02
CA ILE A 129 1.34 15.90 -7.58
C ILE A 129 2.57 16.71 -7.97
N LEU A 130 3.14 16.42 -9.14
CA LEU A 130 3.77 17.44 -9.93
C LEU A 130 2.67 18.49 -10.04
N LYS A 131 2.86 19.59 -9.31
CA LYS A 131 2.14 20.84 -9.58
C LYS A 131 2.33 21.11 -11.07
N GLN A 132 1.42 20.62 -11.90
CA GLN A 132 1.16 21.12 -13.23
C GLN A 132 0.34 22.39 -12.98
N PRO A 133 0.92 23.59 -13.09
CA PRO A 133 0.13 24.78 -12.94
C PRO A 133 -0.74 24.88 -14.21
N LYS A 134 -2.06 24.76 -14.02
CA LYS A 134 -3.12 25.02 -15.01
C LYS A 134 -3.31 23.95 -16.10
N LEU A 135 -4.08 22.91 -15.76
CA LEU A 135 -4.94 22.23 -16.74
C LEU A 135 -6.21 21.64 -16.10
N SER A 136 -6.81 22.33 -15.13
CA SER A 136 -7.99 21.88 -14.39
C SER A 136 -9.34 22.36 -14.94
N ILE A 137 -9.43 22.70 -16.24
CA ILE A 137 -10.71 23.11 -16.86
C ILE A 137 -11.13 22.19 -18.03
N ALA A 138 -10.27 21.32 -18.56
CA ALA A 138 -10.63 20.52 -19.75
C ALA A 138 -11.14 19.09 -19.46
N LEU A 139 -11.09 18.58 -18.22
CA LEU A 139 -11.47 17.19 -17.91
C LEU A 139 -12.81 17.02 -17.19
N SER A 140 -13.53 18.12 -16.93
CA SER A 140 -14.89 18.10 -16.35
C SER A 140 -16.00 18.11 -17.41
N ALA A 141 -15.67 18.29 -18.70
CA ALA A 141 -16.67 18.43 -19.77
C ALA A 141 -16.85 17.15 -20.61
N ALA A 142 -16.06 16.11 -20.40
CA ALA A 142 -16.07 14.89 -21.23
C ALA A 142 -16.78 13.68 -20.59
N SER A 143 -17.39 13.82 -19.40
CA SER A 143 -18.05 12.71 -18.69
C SER A 143 -19.54 12.95 -18.38
N THR A 144 -20.16 13.97 -18.99
CA THR A 144 -21.59 14.29 -18.82
C THR A 144 -22.42 14.14 -20.09
N GLU A 145 -21.99 13.30 -21.04
CA GLU A 145 -22.80 12.88 -22.20
C GLU A 145 -22.85 11.35 -22.28
N ASN A 146 -23.54 10.67 -21.35
CA ASN A 146 -24.21 9.38 -21.63
C ASN A 146 -25.04 8.79 -20.47
N LEU A 147 -25.80 9.62 -19.75
CA LEU A 147 -26.85 9.14 -18.84
C LEU A 147 -28.17 9.86 -19.13
N ASN A 148 -28.64 9.76 -20.36
CA ASN A 148 -30.03 10.03 -20.71
C ASN A 148 -30.47 8.98 -21.72
N ASN A 149 -30.93 7.83 -21.21
CA ASN A 149 -31.99 7.03 -21.82
C ASN A 149 -32.32 5.86 -20.91
N SER A 150 -33.45 5.98 -20.20
CA SER A 150 -34.38 4.90 -19.87
C SER A 150 -35.40 5.39 -18.83
N GLU A 151 -36.39 6.16 -19.29
CA GLU A 151 -37.73 6.16 -18.68
C GLU A 151 -38.30 4.73 -18.76
N TYR A 152 -38.84 4.18 -17.68
CA TYR A 152 -40.07 3.35 -17.63
C TYR A 152 -40.31 2.90 -16.18
N TRP A 153 -41.28 3.56 -15.54
CA TRP A 153 -42.42 3.03 -14.76
C TRP A 153 -42.91 4.11 -13.77
N GLN A 154 -43.92 4.85 -14.21
CA GLN A 154 -44.79 5.66 -13.36
C GLN A 154 -45.85 4.76 -12.67
N ASP A 155 -46.19 5.20 -11.45
CA ASP A 155 -47.47 5.13 -10.76
C ASP A 155 -48.08 3.79 -10.28
N GLY A 156 -48.38 3.80 -8.98
CA GLY A 156 -49.23 2.85 -8.28
C GLY A 156 -49.49 3.30 -6.84
N HIS A 157 -50.29 4.36 -6.65
CA HIS A 157 -50.85 4.73 -5.36
C HIS A 157 -51.68 3.59 -4.72
N ARG A 158 -51.48 3.30 -3.43
CA ARG A 158 -52.57 2.90 -2.51
C ARG A 158 -52.21 3.15 -1.04
N GLU A 159 -53.22 3.65 -0.34
CA GLU A 159 -53.24 4.15 1.02
C GLU A 159 -53.10 3.07 2.11
N GLY A 160 -52.57 3.48 3.26
CA GLY A 160 -53.08 3.14 4.60
C GLY A 160 -52.88 1.72 5.12
N HIS A 161 -52.01 1.57 6.12
CA HIS A 161 -52.39 1.18 7.49
C HIS A 161 -51.13 0.98 8.36
N GLN A 162 -50.91 1.91 9.29
CA GLN A 162 -50.00 1.76 10.41
C GLN A 162 -50.60 0.76 11.42
N LYS A 163 -49.85 -0.27 11.80
CA LYS A 163 -50.03 -0.98 13.08
C LYS A 163 -48.69 -0.99 13.84
N PRO A 164 -48.71 -0.69 15.14
CA PRO A 164 -47.51 -0.57 15.95
C PRO A 164 -47.11 -1.96 16.48
N ASP A 165 -45.86 -2.09 16.91
CA ASP A 165 -45.34 -3.17 17.76
C ASP A 165 -44.76 -4.41 17.04
N GLU A 166 -43.69 -4.22 16.26
CA GLU A 166 -42.69 -5.28 16.03
C GLU A 166 -41.29 -4.67 15.81
N PRO A 167 -40.27 -5.03 16.60
CA PRO A 167 -38.92 -4.49 16.43
C PRO A 167 -38.26 -5.11 15.19
N MET A 168 -38.20 -4.33 14.11
CA MET A 168 -37.47 -4.66 12.90
C MET A 168 -35.96 -4.72 13.21
N LEU A 169 -35.40 -5.93 13.22
CA LEU A 169 -33.95 -6.17 13.16
C LEU A 169 -33.45 -5.76 11.77
N THR A 170 -33.20 -4.47 11.59
CA THR A 170 -32.43 -3.97 10.46
C THR A 170 -30.96 -4.30 10.68
N HIS A 171 -30.48 -5.30 9.94
CA HIS A 171 -29.05 -5.49 9.74
C HIS A 171 -28.47 -4.23 9.08
N TYR A 172 -27.82 -3.42 9.90
CA TYR A 172 -27.07 -2.24 9.51
C TYR A 172 -25.91 -2.67 8.62
N CYS A 173 -26.02 -2.41 7.31
CA CYS A 173 -24.91 -2.50 6.38
C CYS A 173 -24.04 -1.26 6.63
N ASP A 174 -22.94 -1.43 7.36
CA ASP A 174 -22.02 -0.36 7.73
C ASP A 174 -21.15 0.04 6.52
N SER A 175 -21.73 0.86 5.64
CA SER A 175 -21.08 1.45 4.47
C SER A 175 -20.60 2.88 4.71
N HIS A 176 -20.35 3.28 5.96
CA HIS A 176 -19.85 4.62 6.30
C HIS A 176 -18.38 4.59 6.71
N ARG A 177 -17.49 4.39 5.72
CA ARG A 177 -16.13 4.91 5.81
C ARG A 177 -15.96 5.95 4.68
N TYR A 178 -15.94 7.22 5.11
CA TYR A 178 -15.76 8.48 4.37
C TYR A 178 -17.00 9.12 3.71
N PRO A 179 -17.83 9.88 4.45
CA PRO A 179 -18.46 11.04 3.86
C PRO A 179 -17.40 12.14 3.71
N ILE A 180 -17.02 12.46 2.48
CA ILE A 180 -16.34 13.72 2.15
C ILE A 180 -17.36 14.84 2.42
N ALA A 181 -17.32 15.39 3.62
CA ALA A 181 -18.07 16.59 3.95
C ALA A 181 -17.37 17.79 3.27
N PHE A 182 -17.89 18.21 2.12
CA PHE A 182 -17.63 19.54 1.58
C PHE A 182 -18.28 20.55 2.54
N LYS A 183 -17.50 21.12 3.46
CA LYS A 183 -17.94 22.25 4.25
C LYS A 183 -17.70 23.50 3.41
N GLU A 184 -18.79 24.16 2.99
CA GLU A 184 -18.71 25.51 2.43
C GLU A 184 -17.92 26.41 3.38
N ILE A 185 -16.83 26.97 2.86
CA ILE A 185 -15.97 27.90 3.58
C ILE A 185 -16.73 29.23 3.67
N SER A 186 -17.34 29.46 4.84
CA SER A 186 -17.78 30.79 5.24
C SER A 186 -16.56 31.65 5.58
N ASN A 187 -16.51 32.85 4.99
CA ASN A 187 -15.37 33.76 4.84
C ASN A 187 -14.82 34.42 6.14
N ASP A 188 -14.93 33.81 7.32
CA ASP A 188 -14.70 34.55 8.59
C ASP A 188 -13.74 33.92 9.62
N ASP A 189 -12.92 32.90 9.28
CA ASP A 189 -12.03 32.25 10.27
C ASP A 189 -10.58 31.99 9.80
N ASP A 190 -10.02 32.99 9.11
CA ASP A 190 -8.86 32.87 8.21
C ASP A 190 -7.46 32.79 8.89
N ARG A 191 -7.37 32.51 10.19
CA ARG A 191 -6.05 32.33 10.88
C ARG A 191 -5.93 31.13 11.81
N ARG A 192 -7.02 30.41 12.11
CA ARG A 192 -6.98 29.21 12.97
C ARG A 192 -7.27 27.91 12.19
N GLY A 193 -7.92 28.00 11.04
CA GLY A 193 -8.28 26.84 10.20
C GLY A 193 -7.08 26.13 9.54
N ILE A 194 -6.10 26.90 9.04
CA ILE A 194 -4.95 26.34 8.29
C ILE A 194 -4.12 25.37 9.16
N ARG A 195 -4.02 25.61 10.47
CA ARG A 195 -3.29 24.70 11.37
C ARG A 195 -3.99 23.36 11.54
N HIS A 196 -5.32 23.31 11.59
CA HIS A 196 -6.02 22.06 11.87
C HIS A 196 -5.94 21.04 10.73
N GLU A 197 -5.96 21.48 9.48
CA GLU A 197 -5.86 20.59 8.33
C GLU A 197 -4.45 20.01 8.17
N GLU A 198 -3.40 20.83 8.38
CA GLU A 198 -2.01 20.32 8.41
C GLU A 198 -1.79 19.33 9.55
N PHE A 199 -2.37 19.59 10.74
CA PHE A 199 -2.31 18.65 11.86
C PHE A 199 -3.04 17.34 11.56
N GLN A 200 -4.15 17.36 10.82
CA GLN A 200 -4.84 16.13 10.41
C GLN A 200 -4.03 15.35 9.36
N TYR A 201 -3.34 16.04 8.46
CA TYR A 201 -2.46 15.42 7.47
C TYR A 201 -1.23 14.77 8.13
N ILE A 202 -0.57 15.49 9.05
CA ILE A 202 0.53 14.96 9.85
C ILE A 202 0.04 13.82 10.74
N ARG A 203 -1.14 13.94 11.35
CA ARG A 203 -1.74 12.88 12.16
C ARG A 203 -2.04 11.64 11.33
N ALA A 204 -2.55 11.78 10.10
CA ALA A 204 -2.78 10.66 9.20
C ALA A 204 -1.46 10.02 8.76
N MET A 205 -0.49 10.81 8.31
CA MET A 205 0.82 10.32 7.86
C MET A 205 1.61 9.63 8.97
N VAL A 206 1.65 10.24 10.17
CA VAL A 206 2.29 9.65 11.35
C VAL A 206 1.52 8.41 11.79
N ARG A 207 0.19 8.45 11.84
CA ARG A 207 -0.63 7.30 12.24
C ARG A 207 -0.44 6.12 11.32
N ASP A 208 -0.43 6.33 10.01
CA ASP A 208 -0.37 5.23 9.05
C ASP A 208 1.04 4.60 9.06
N SER A 209 2.11 5.43 9.12
CA SER A 209 3.49 4.93 9.27
C SER A 209 3.76 4.29 10.65
N LEU A 210 3.18 4.81 11.74
CA LEU A 210 3.24 4.19 13.07
C LEU A 210 2.45 2.89 13.12
N LEU A 211 1.23 2.87 12.58
CA LEU A 211 0.31 1.74 12.68
C LEU A 211 0.88 0.55 11.95
N ASP A 212 1.46 0.74 10.77
CA ASP A 212 2.09 -0.35 10.03
C ASP A 212 3.28 -0.93 10.81
N THR A 213 4.10 -0.07 11.41
CA THR A 213 5.26 -0.49 12.21
C THR A 213 4.85 -1.15 13.54
N LEU A 214 3.83 -0.61 14.22
CA LEU A 214 3.34 -1.11 15.51
C LEU A 214 2.49 -2.37 15.36
N GLN A 215 1.64 -2.47 14.33
CA GLN A 215 0.87 -3.68 14.02
C GLN A 215 1.80 -4.81 13.58
N ALA A 216 2.83 -4.51 12.78
CA ALA A 216 3.84 -5.51 12.42
C ALA A 216 4.63 -6.01 13.66
N GLY A 217 4.90 -5.14 14.64
CA GLY A 217 5.57 -5.50 15.90
C GLY A 217 4.71 -6.24 16.91
N LEU A 218 3.42 -5.91 17.02
CA LEU A 218 2.49 -6.55 17.97
C LEU A 218 2.01 -7.94 17.52
N VAL A 219 1.91 -8.18 16.21
CA VAL A 219 1.32 -9.43 15.69
C VAL A 219 2.37 -10.55 15.57
N ARG A 220 3.65 -10.26 15.28
CA ARG A 220 4.74 -11.26 15.23
C ARG A 220 6.14 -10.64 15.52
N PRO A 221 6.57 -10.53 16.79
CA PRO A 221 7.83 -9.86 17.15
C PRO A 221 9.10 -10.56 16.65
N GLU A 222 9.02 -11.88 16.39
CA GLU A 222 10.14 -12.72 15.98
C GLU A 222 10.46 -12.62 14.47
N LYS A 223 9.47 -12.26 13.64
CA LYS A 223 9.64 -12.13 12.17
C LYS A 223 9.74 -10.67 11.69
N LEU A 224 9.72 -9.69 12.59
CA LEU A 224 9.82 -8.28 12.21
C LEU A 224 11.26 -7.94 11.80
N ASN A 225 11.43 -7.60 10.52
CA ASN A 225 12.67 -7.01 10.02
C ASN A 225 12.75 -5.54 10.49
N THR A 226 13.26 -5.36 11.71
CA THR A 226 13.37 -4.05 12.36
C THR A 226 14.30 -3.09 11.63
N GLN A 227 15.26 -3.63 10.87
CA GLN A 227 16.12 -2.87 9.99
C GLN A 227 15.35 -2.21 8.84
N HIS A 228 14.47 -2.96 8.18
CA HIS A 228 13.62 -2.42 7.11
C HIS A 228 12.69 -1.32 7.63
N ALA A 229 12.04 -1.57 8.78
CA ALA A 229 11.17 -0.60 9.41
C ALA A 229 11.90 0.70 9.80
N SER A 230 13.13 0.61 10.32
CA SER A 230 13.93 1.81 10.63
C SER A 230 14.28 2.64 9.39
N GLU A 231 14.52 2.00 8.25
CA GLU A 231 14.85 2.69 7.00
C GLU A 231 13.62 3.39 6.40
N GLU A 232 12.47 2.70 6.36
CA GLU A 232 11.21 3.30 5.88
C GLU A 232 10.81 4.51 6.74
N THR A 233 10.91 4.35 8.06
CA THR A 233 10.62 5.45 8.99
C THR A 233 11.65 6.58 8.86
N GLY A 234 12.93 6.26 8.61
CA GLY A 234 13.99 7.22 8.35
C GLY A 234 13.73 8.09 7.11
N VAL A 235 13.24 7.49 6.02
CA VAL A 235 12.83 8.23 4.82
C VAL A 235 11.67 9.18 5.11
N VAL A 236 10.68 8.75 5.90
CA VAL A 236 9.57 9.61 6.33
C VAL A 236 10.09 10.78 7.19
N CYS A 237 11.09 10.55 8.05
CA CYS A 237 11.71 11.62 8.85
C CYS A 237 12.33 12.73 7.99
N ILE A 238 12.88 12.43 6.80
CA ILE A 238 13.45 13.42 5.88
C ILE A 238 12.37 14.43 5.47
N PHE A 239 11.27 13.92 4.91
CA PHE A 239 10.18 14.76 4.42
C PHE A 239 9.49 15.52 5.56
N LEU A 240 9.28 14.85 6.69
CA LEU A 240 8.65 15.46 7.86
C LEU A 240 9.51 16.60 8.44
N CYS A 241 10.82 16.37 8.64
CA CYS A 241 11.71 17.41 9.18
C CYS A 241 11.86 18.58 8.22
N PHE A 242 11.89 18.32 6.91
CA PHE A 242 11.94 19.37 5.89
C PHE A 242 10.67 20.23 5.90
N ALA A 243 9.49 19.59 5.85
CA ALA A 243 8.21 20.29 5.85
C ALA A 243 7.98 21.08 7.15
N LEU A 244 8.21 20.46 8.31
CA LEU A 244 8.02 21.11 9.61
C LEU A 244 9.05 22.21 9.87
N GLY A 245 10.29 22.03 9.41
CA GLY A 245 11.33 23.06 9.49
C GLY A 245 10.93 24.33 8.74
N ILE A 246 10.39 24.20 7.52
CA ILE A 246 9.91 25.34 6.73
C ILE A 246 8.63 25.94 7.35
N ALA A 247 7.67 25.10 7.73
CA ALA A 247 6.38 25.54 8.28
C ALA A 247 6.55 26.39 9.55
N ASN A 248 7.54 26.07 10.39
CA ASN A 248 7.80 26.78 11.64
C ASN A 248 8.89 27.86 11.52
N MET A 249 9.39 28.16 10.31
CA MET A 249 10.39 29.21 10.09
C MET A 249 9.81 30.63 10.24
N PHE A 250 8.49 30.77 10.16
CA PHE A 250 7.78 32.04 10.25
C PHE A 250 7.41 32.46 11.70
N HIS A 251 7.85 31.69 12.71
CA HIS A 251 7.67 32.07 14.11
C HIS A 251 8.73 33.10 14.56
N LEU A 252 8.30 34.20 15.17
CA LEU A 252 9.19 35.28 15.68
C LEU A 252 9.84 34.98 17.04
N SER A 253 9.81 33.73 17.50
CA SER A 253 10.35 33.29 18.80
C SER A 253 11.58 32.41 18.64
N ILE A 254 12.21 31.98 19.75
CA ILE A 254 13.37 31.06 19.74
C ILE A 254 13.09 29.73 19.01
N VAL A 255 11.81 29.42 18.75
CA VAL A 255 11.36 28.34 17.87
C VAL A 255 12.02 28.40 16.49
N ILE A 256 12.32 29.59 15.95
CA ILE A 256 12.99 29.73 14.64
C ILE A 256 14.34 29.00 14.58
N LEU A 257 15.09 28.98 15.69
CA LEU A 257 16.36 28.25 15.78
C LEU A 257 16.14 26.74 15.74
N PHE A 258 15.11 26.25 16.45
CA PHE A 258 14.74 24.84 16.43
C PHE A 258 14.19 24.39 15.07
N SER A 259 13.43 25.25 14.38
CA SER A 259 12.96 25.03 13.01
C SER A 259 14.11 24.93 12.01
N ALA A 260 15.11 25.82 12.13
CA ALA A 260 16.33 25.75 11.31
C ALA A 260 17.12 24.47 11.59
N LEU A 261 17.27 24.07 12.86
CA LEU A 261 17.92 22.80 13.22
C LEU A 261 17.13 21.58 12.72
N CYS A 262 15.79 21.64 12.73
CA CYS A 262 14.92 20.60 12.17
C CYS A 262 15.13 20.47 10.66
N LEU A 263 15.19 21.60 9.95
CA LEU A 263 15.47 21.63 8.51
C LEU A 263 16.86 21.07 8.19
N VAL A 264 17.90 21.47 8.93
CA VAL A 264 19.26 20.93 8.76
C VAL A 264 19.29 19.42 9.04
N SER A 265 18.53 18.96 10.03
CA SER A 265 18.41 17.53 10.35
C SER A 265 17.90 16.71 9.16
N SER A 266 17.01 17.25 8.33
CA SER A 266 16.54 16.56 7.12
C SER A 266 17.67 16.23 6.14
N PHE A 267 18.60 17.18 5.94
CA PHE A 267 19.78 16.96 5.08
C PHE A 267 20.75 15.97 5.70
N ILE A 268 20.96 16.03 7.01
CA ILE A 268 21.79 15.06 7.74
C ILE A 268 21.23 13.65 7.58
N ILE A 269 19.91 13.48 7.70
CA ILE A 269 19.25 12.18 7.57
C ILE A 269 19.41 11.60 6.16
N ILE A 270 19.34 12.42 5.11
CA ILE A 270 19.60 11.97 3.72
C ILE A 270 20.98 11.30 3.61
N PHE A 271 22.02 11.87 4.23
CA PHE A 271 23.37 11.29 4.20
C PHE A 271 23.48 9.99 5.02
N ILE A 272 22.70 9.86 6.08
CA ILE A 272 22.71 8.68 6.94
C ILE A 272 21.98 7.52 6.27
N GLU A 273 20.85 7.80 5.64
CA GLU A 273 20.02 6.80 4.97
C GLU A 273 20.60 6.39 3.61
N ILE A 274 21.15 7.35 2.85
CA ILE A 274 21.74 7.10 1.53
C ILE A 274 23.26 7.19 1.62
N PRO A 275 24.00 6.06 1.55
CA PRO A 275 25.46 6.08 1.54
C PRO A 275 26.02 6.52 0.17
N LEU A 276 25.68 7.73 -0.28
CA LEU A 276 26.08 8.31 -1.58
C LEU A 276 27.61 8.46 -1.71
N LEU A 277 28.31 8.63 -0.59
CA LEU A 277 29.76 8.84 -0.56
C LEU A 277 30.58 7.61 -0.95
N MET A 278 30.05 6.39 -0.78
CA MET A 278 30.75 5.17 -1.20
C MET A 278 30.60 4.86 -2.69
N ARG A 279 29.76 5.60 -3.43
CA ARG A 279 29.53 5.38 -4.87
C ARG A 279 30.18 6.43 -5.79
N VAL A 280 30.49 7.63 -5.28
CA VAL A 280 30.94 8.77 -6.10
C VAL A 280 32.42 9.12 -5.88
N CYS A 281 33.03 8.69 -4.77
CA CYS A 281 34.41 9.03 -4.43
C CYS A 281 35.36 7.83 -4.60
N PRO A 282 36.56 8.00 -5.19
CA PRO A 282 37.65 7.03 -5.05
C PRO A 282 38.14 7.11 -3.60
N THR A 283 37.79 6.13 -2.78
CA THR A 283 37.99 6.24 -1.33
C THR A 283 39.37 5.75 -0.89
N SER A 284 39.96 6.50 0.04
CA SER A 284 41.16 6.11 0.80
C SER A 284 40.76 5.09 1.88
N SER A 285 41.61 4.09 2.18
CA SER A 285 41.36 3.06 3.20
C SER A 285 41.07 3.63 4.62
N THR A 286 41.57 4.82 4.92
CA THR A 286 41.27 5.58 6.14
C THR A 286 39.88 6.23 6.12
N PHE A 287 39.40 6.64 4.95
CA PHE A 287 38.06 7.20 4.76
C PHE A 287 37.01 6.09 4.84
N ASP A 288 37.28 4.91 4.30
CA ASP A 288 36.38 3.75 4.39
C ASP A 288 36.16 3.31 5.85
N SER A 289 37.25 3.25 6.63
CA SER A 289 37.18 2.89 8.06
C SER A 289 36.43 3.93 8.90
N PHE A 290 36.52 5.21 8.52
CA PHE A 290 35.76 6.28 9.14
C PHE A 290 34.27 6.20 8.76
N MET A 291 33.96 5.98 7.47
CA MET A 291 32.59 5.85 6.97
C MET A 291 31.87 4.63 7.55
N GLN A 292 32.59 3.52 7.78
CA GLN A 292 32.04 2.31 8.42
C GLN A 292 31.55 2.55 9.85
N ARG A 293 32.03 3.59 10.56
CA ARG A 293 31.49 3.94 11.89
C ARG A 293 30.10 4.53 11.78
N PHE A 294 29.83 5.36 10.77
CA PHE A 294 28.53 6.03 10.58
C PHE A 294 27.45 5.12 9.98
N THR A 295 27.83 3.97 9.43
CA THR A 295 26.89 2.98 8.87
C THR A 295 26.43 1.94 9.89
N THR A 296 26.96 1.95 11.11
CA THR A 296 26.50 1.04 12.17
C THR A 296 25.11 1.44 12.69
N ASN A 297 24.26 0.46 12.95
CA ASN A 297 22.90 0.70 13.50
C ASN A 297 22.93 1.48 14.81
N TYR A 298 23.94 1.27 15.65
CA TYR A 298 24.10 2.00 16.91
C TYR A 298 24.44 3.49 16.69
N MET A 299 25.31 3.81 15.73
CA MET A 299 25.61 5.22 15.42
C MET A 299 24.42 5.91 14.77
N ARG A 300 23.66 5.22 13.91
CA ARG A 300 22.41 5.74 13.38
C ARG A 300 21.41 6.03 14.49
N ALA A 301 21.18 5.06 15.37
CA ALA A 301 20.31 5.23 16.54
C ALA A 301 20.71 6.45 17.38
N LEU A 302 22.01 6.62 17.65
CA LEU A 302 22.53 7.74 18.42
C LEU A 302 22.27 9.09 17.73
N ILE A 303 22.50 9.18 16.42
CA ILE A 303 22.29 10.43 15.68
C ILE A 303 20.80 10.80 15.65
N TYR A 304 19.92 9.83 15.36
CA TYR A 304 18.46 10.03 15.43
C TYR A 304 18.01 10.45 16.83
N PHE A 305 18.56 9.84 17.88
CA PHE A 305 18.26 10.20 19.26
C PHE A 305 18.72 11.62 19.61
N ALA A 306 19.92 12.03 19.18
CA ALA A 306 20.44 13.37 19.42
C ALA A 306 19.56 14.43 18.73
N MET A 307 19.16 14.20 17.48
CA MET A 307 18.24 15.08 16.76
C MET A 307 16.85 15.11 17.42
N ALA A 308 16.35 13.96 17.86
CA ALA A 308 15.09 13.89 18.60
C ALA A 308 15.14 14.70 19.91
N ALA A 309 16.22 14.58 20.68
CA ALA A 309 16.40 15.31 21.93
C ALA A 309 16.38 16.83 21.72
N ILE A 310 17.03 17.33 20.66
CA ILE A 310 16.98 18.74 20.26
C ILE A 310 15.53 19.19 20.02
N GLN A 311 14.71 18.36 19.36
CA GLN A 311 13.30 18.68 19.10
C GLN A 311 12.39 18.52 20.33
N TRP A 312 12.73 17.63 21.27
CA TRP A 312 12.03 17.58 22.55
C TRP A 312 12.29 18.84 23.40
N ILE A 313 13.51 19.38 23.34
CA ILE A 313 13.86 20.64 24.01
C ILE A 313 13.07 21.82 23.43
N SER A 314 12.72 21.78 22.14
CA SER A 314 11.95 22.87 21.51
C SER A 314 10.56 23.07 22.13
N ILE A 315 10.00 22.04 22.78
CA ILE A 315 8.70 22.14 23.46
C ILE A 315 8.74 23.13 24.62
N ALA A 316 9.88 23.23 25.32
CA ALA A 316 10.06 24.18 26.42
C ALA A 316 10.00 25.65 25.92
N ALA A 317 10.29 25.88 24.64
CA ALA A 317 10.17 27.19 23.99
C ALA A 317 8.77 27.48 23.44
N GLY A 318 7.98 26.44 23.13
CA GLY A 318 6.61 26.57 22.64
C GLY A 318 6.05 25.29 22.03
N ILE A 319 4.77 25.02 22.28
CA ILE A 319 4.06 23.87 21.69
C ILE A 319 3.82 24.17 20.21
N THR A 320 4.49 23.40 19.34
CA THR A 320 4.47 23.57 17.88
C THR A 320 4.39 22.20 17.20
N SER A 321 4.26 22.17 15.88
CA SER A 321 4.23 20.92 15.12
C SER A 321 5.57 20.16 15.13
N LEU A 322 6.67 20.76 15.63
CA LEU A 322 7.96 20.08 15.83
C LEU A 322 7.87 18.86 16.76
N ILE A 323 6.84 18.76 17.60
CA ILE A 323 6.56 17.58 18.42
C ILE A 323 6.39 16.32 17.56
N ALA A 324 5.79 16.44 16.37
CA ALA A 324 5.64 15.32 15.44
C ALA A 324 7.00 14.84 14.92
N ALA A 325 7.93 15.75 14.61
CA ALA A 325 9.31 15.39 14.26
C ALA A 325 10.02 14.73 15.45
N ALA A 326 9.90 15.28 16.67
CA ALA A 326 10.52 14.73 17.87
C ALA A 326 10.08 13.28 18.13
N ALA A 327 8.76 13.02 18.02
CA ALA A 327 8.20 11.69 18.21
C ALA A 327 8.71 10.69 17.16
N LEU A 328 8.64 11.05 15.87
CA LEU A 328 9.05 10.15 14.79
C LEU A 328 10.56 9.86 14.83
N LEU A 329 11.39 10.88 15.04
CA LEU A 329 12.85 10.71 15.21
C LEU A 329 13.19 9.78 16.40
N THR A 330 12.43 9.88 17.50
CA THR A 330 12.59 8.99 18.67
C THR A 330 12.24 7.54 18.33
N ILE A 331 11.16 7.32 17.58
CA ILE A 331 10.74 5.99 17.14
C ILE A 331 11.79 5.39 16.20
N THR A 332 12.27 6.16 15.22
CA THR A 332 13.34 5.71 14.32
C THR A 332 14.62 5.37 15.08
N ALA A 333 15.00 6.17 16.09
CA ALA A 333 16.14 5.88 16.96
C ALA A 333 15.97 4.54 17.70
N ALA A 334 14.78 4.28 18.25
CA ALA A 334 14.47 3.04 18.95
C ALA A 334 14.52 1.82 18.00
N LEU A 335 14.00 1.96 16.78
CA LEU A 335 14.04 0.90 15.76
C LEU A 335 15.47 0.57 15.36
N TYR A 336 16.31 1.57 15.11
CA TYR A 336 17.73 1.37 14.81
C TYR A 336 18.49 0.72 15.97
N ALA A 337 18.22 1.14 17.21
CA ALA A 337 18.82 0.52 18.39
C ALA A 337 18.43 -0.96 18.50
N LEU A 338 17.15 -1.26 18.26
CA LEU A 338 16.61 -2.61 18.35
C LEU A 338 17.12 -3.51 17.21
N ALA A 339 17.29 -2.97 15.99
CA ALA A 339 17.97 -3.65 14.89
C ALA A 339 19.44 -3.95 15.21
N GLY A 340 20.13 -3.02 15.89
CA GLY A 340 21.49 -3.21 16.41
C GLY A 340 21.57 -4.33 17.45
N VAL A 341 20.65 -4.38 18.42
CA VAL A 341 20.58 -5.44 19.44
C VAL A 341 20.28 -6.81 18.81
N LYS A 342 19.44 -6.84 17.76
CA LYS A 342 19.12 -8.06 17.00
C LYS A 342 20.23 -8.49 16.03
N GLY A 343 21.33 -7.75 15.92
CA GLY A 343 22.44 -8.09 15.00
C GLY A 343 22.04 -8.06 13.52
N GLN A 344 20.99 -7.34 13.15
CA GLN A 344 20.53 -7.25 11.76
C GLN A 344 21.48 -6.33 10.98
N ALA A 345 22.10 -6.85 9.91
CA ALA A 345 22.98 -6.05 9.06
C ALA A 345 22.17 -5.00 8.28
N PHE A 346 22.72 -3.78 8.14
CA PHE A 346 22.14 -2.74 7.30
C PHE A 346 21.94 -3.27 5.88
N THR A 347 20.70 -3.29 5.41
CA THR A 347 20.34 -3.77 4.07
C THR A 347 19.77 -2.59 3.31
N GLY A 348 20.64 -1.80 2.66
CA GLY A 348 20.24 -0.51 2.09
C GLY A 348 18.93 -0.54 1.30
N SER A 349 18.11 0.48 1.55
CA SER A 349 16.71 0.51 1.14
C SER A 349 16.50 0.24 -0.35
N LYS A 350 15.54 -0.63 -0.66
CA LYS A 350 15.11 -0.97 -2.03
C LYS A 350 14.53 0.24 -2.76
N THR A 351 13.92 1.18 -2.02
CA THR A 351 13.28 2.38 -2.56
C THR A 351 14.28 3.44 -3.04
N LEU A 352 15.52 3.40 -2.56
CA LEU A 352 16.60 4.33 -2.90
C LEU A 352 17.77 3.64 -3.62
N GLY A 353 17.54 2.45 -4.21
CA GLY A 353 18.51 1.76 -5.08
C GLY A 353 19.62 0.99 -4.33
N GLY A 354 19.33 0.47 -3.15
CA GLY A 354 20.31 -0.24 -2.32
C GLY A 354 20.61 -1.68 -2.72
N GLN A 355 19.64 -2.44 -3.26
CA GLN A 355 19.84 -3.88 -3.51
C GLN A 355 20.44 -4.24 -4.87
N GLY A 356 20.33 -3.39 -5.89
CA GLY A 356 20.84 -3.70 -7.23
C GLY A 356 22.36 -3.64 -7.41
N VAL A 357 23.11 -3.16 -6.41
CA VAL A 357 24.57 -2.90 -6.54
C VAL A 357 25.40 -3.71 -5.54
N ALA A 358 24.81 -4.21 -4.46
CA ALA A 358 25.52 -5.02 -3.46
C ALA A 358 25.82 -6.46 -3.93
N GLN A 359 25.21 -6.92 -5.03
CA GLN A 359 25.45 -8.23 -5.65
C GLN A 359 26.50 -8.18 -6.79
N MET A 360 27.12 -7.02 -7.05
CA MET A 360 28.23 -6.89 -8.02
C MET A 360 29.61 -6.71 -7.37
N ILE A 361 29.75 -7.04 -6.09
CA ILE A 361 31.08 -7.20 -5.46
C ILE A 361 31.39 -8.70 -5.43
N VAL A 362 32.05 -9.16 -6.49
CA VAL A 362 32.96 -10.31 -6.45
C VAL A 362 34.37 -9.76 -6.30
#